data_AF-A0AAW7VKY3-F1
#
_entry.id   AF-A0AAW7VKY3-F1
#
_cell.length_a   1.000
_cell.length_b   1.000
_cell.length_c   1.000
_cell.angle_alpha   90.00
_cell.angle_beta   90.00
_cell.angle_gamma   90.00
#
_symmetry.space_group_name_H-M   'P 1'
#
loop_
_entity.id
_entity.type
_entity.pdbx_description
1 polymer ?
#
loop_
_entity_poly.entity_id
_entity_poly.type
_entity_poly.pdbx_seq_one_letter_code
_entity_poly.pdbx_strand_id
1 'polypeptide(L)'
;MNLKQLAGAVRRLLNPATGEEDTLKKERLDEVQARPRQAGVRSASPGISIASGLNPGRLAGILRNAADGITRDFFILAEEMEERDLHYASVLRTRKLTVAGIEPVVVAASD
;
A
#
# COMPACT_ATOMS: atom_id res chain seq x y z
N MET A 1 2.20 -18.25 -50.88
CA MET A 1 1.99 -19.50 -50.12
C MET A 1 1.51 -19.11 -48.72
N ASN A 2 0.30 -19.54 -48.34
CA ASN A 2 -0.47 -18.97 -47.24
C ASN A 2 -0.13 -19.66 -45.90
N LEU A 3 0.43 -18.92 -44.94
CA LEU A 3 0.93 -19.41 -43.64
C LEU A 3 -0.17 -19.84 -42.65
N LYS A 4 -1.45 -19.83 -43.04
CA LYS A 4 -2.59 -20.15 -42.16
C LYS A 4 -2.92 -21.65 -42.03
N GLN A 5 -2.17 -22.55 -42.69
CA GLN A 5 -2.52 -23.98 -42.78
C GLN A 5 -1.54 -24.95 -42.11
N LEU A 6 -0.50 -24.50 -41.41
CA LEU A 6 0.25 -25.37 -40.48
C LEU A 6 -0.48 -25.47 -39.13
N ALA A 7 -1.78 -25.78 -39.19
CA ALA A 7 -2.58 -26.11 -38.04
C ALA A 7 -2.53 -27.63 -37.84
N GLY A 8 -1.93 -28.09 -36.75
CA GLY A 8 -2.22 -29.44 -36.24
C GLY A 8 -1.07 -30.43 -36.08
N ALA A 9 0.19 -30.07 -36.34
CA ALA A 9 1.31 -30.95 -35.95
C ALA A 9 1.72 -30.68 -34.49
N VAL A 10 0.96 -31.27 -33.57
CA VAL A 10 1.43 -31.76 -32.25
C VAL A 10 2.24 -30.75 -31.43
N ARG A 11 1.62 -29.66 -30.97
CA ARG A 11 2.02 -29.13 -29.67
C ARG A 11 1.27 -29.95 -28.63
N ARG A 12 1.88 -31.07 -28.20
CA ARG A 12 1.44 -31.79 -26.99
C ARG A 12 1.56 -30.81 -25.84
N LEU A 13 0.44 -30.24 -25.44
CA LEU A 13 0.38 -29.34 -24.32
C LEU A 13 0.15 -30.22 -23.11
N LEU A 14 1.11 -30.18 -22.18
CA LEU A 14 0.99 -30.89 -20.94
C LEU A 14 0.15 -30.05 -19.99
N ASN A 15 -0.86 -30.65 -19.36
CA ASN A 15 -1.57 -29.99 -18.29
C ASN A 15 -0.63 -29.89 -17.07
N PRO A 16 -0.30 -28.69 -16.56
CA PRO A 16 0.65 -28.54 -15.45
C PRO A 16 0.12 -29.05 -14.10
N ALA A 17 -1.20 -29.28 -13.98
CA ALA A 17 -1.82 -29.79 -12.76
C ALA A 17 -1.92 -31.33 -12.73
N THR A 18 -2.14 -31.96 -13.89
CA THR A 18 -2.30 -33.43 -13.98
C THR A 18 -1.10 -34.14 -14.63
N GLY A 19 -0.24 -33.43 -15.34
CA GLY A 19 0.90 -33.99 -16.07
C GLY A 19 0.54 -34.78 -17.33
N GLU A 20 -0.75 -34.86 -17.66
CA GLU A 20 -1.26 -35.58 -18.83
C GLU A 20 -1.36 -34.68 -20.07
N GLU A 21 -1.50 -35.30 -21.25
CA GLU A 21 -1.67 -34.58 -22.52
C GLU A 21 -3.05 -33.91 -22.57
N ASP A 22 -3.06 -32.59 -22.77
CA ASP A 22 -4.28 -31.79 -22.88
C ASP A 22 -4.59 -31.48 -24.35
N THR A 23 -5.86 -31.66 -24.72
CA THR A 23 -6.39 -31.27 -26.02
C THR A 23 -7.05 -29.92 -25.86
N LEU A 24 -6.44 -28.86 -26.40
CA LEU A 24 -6.98 -27.50 -26.33
C LEU A 24 -8.38 -27.43 -26.94
N LYS A 25 -9.40 -27.39 -26.08
CA LYS A 25 -10.79 -27.12 -26.46
C LYS A 25 -11.03 -25.62 -26.38
N LYS A 26 -11.48 -25.01 -27.47
CA LYS A 26 -11.67 -23.54 -27.56
C LYS A 26 -12.65 -23.04 -26.51
N GLU A 27 -13.65 -23.84 -26.18
CA GLU A 27 -14.72 -23.53 -25.23
C GLU A 27 -14.19 -23.40 -23.79
N ARG A 28 -13.04 -24.02 -23.47
CA ARG A 28 -12.41 -23.93 -22.15
C ARG A 28 -11.53 -22.70 -21.96
N LEU A 29 -11.20 -21.98 -23.03
CA LEU A 29 -10.34 -20.79 -22.95
C LEU A 29 -11.04 -19.59 -22.30
N ASP A 30 -12.37 -19.62 -22.24
CA ASP A 30 -13.19 -18.59 -21.59
C ASP A 30 -13.36 -18.85 -20.07
N GLU A 31 -12.91 -20.01 -19.59
CA GLU A 31 -12.95 -20.36 -18.17
C GLU A 31 -11.81 -19.66 -17.42
N VAL A 32 -12.17 -18.83 -16.43
CA VAL A 32 -11.19 -18.11 -15.58
C VAL A 32 -10.42 -19.10 -14.70
N GLN A 33 -9.20 -19.46 -15.09
CA GLN A 33 -8.36 -20.42 -14.37
C GLN A 33 -7.73 -19.84 -13.09
N ALA A 34 -7.39 -18.55 -13.07
CA ALA A 34 -6.82 -17.89 -11.91
C ALA A 34 -7.27 -16.42 -11.84
N ARG A 35 -7.79 -16.02 -10.68
CA ARG A 35 -8.01 -14.61 -10.35
C ARG A 35 -6.75 -14.04 -9.69
N PRO A 36 -6.41 -12.75 -9.92
CA PRO A 36 -5.37 -12.10 -9.14
C PRO A 36 -5.74 -12.18 -7.66
N ARG A 37 -4.86 -12.80 -6.86
CA ARG A 37 -4.98 -12.83 -5.40
C ARG A 37 -3.87 -11.95 -4.85
N GLN A 38 -4.24 -10.97 -4.05
CA GLN A 38 -3.29 -10.17 -3.29
C GLN A 38 -2.95 -10.95 -2.02
N ALA A 39 -1.67 -11.30 -1.84
CA ALA A 39 -1.19 -11.99 -0.67
C ALA A 39 -0.04 -11.18 -0.07
N GLY A 40 -0.12 -10.90 1.23
CA GLY A 40 0.89 -10.15 1.97
C GLY A 40 0.31 -9.54 3.24
N VAL A 41 1.14 -9.47 4.29
CA VAL A 41 0.78 -8.75 5.54
C VAL A 41 0.71 -7.23 5.29
N ARG A 42 1.42 -6.75 4.27
CA ARG A 42 1.46 -5.34 3.89
C ARG A 42 0.55 -5.05 2.71
N SER A 43 -0.23 -3.97 2.82
CA SER A 43 -0.97 -3.40 1.70
C SER A 43 -0.01 -2.95 0.59
N ALA A 44 -0.33 -3.24 -0.68
CA ALA A 44 0.43 -2.71 -1.81
C ALA A 44 0.10 -1.23 -2.12
N SER A 45 -1.02 -0.72 -1.58
CA SER A 45 -1.36 0.70 -1.68
C SER A 45 -0.73 1.48 -0.52
N PRO A 46 -0.17 2.68 -0.76
CA PRO A 46 0.41 3.55 0.28
C PRO A 46 -0.55 3.96 1.41
N GLY A 47 -1.83 3.61 1.30
CA GLY A 47 -2.88 4.00 2.25
C GLY A 47 -3.71 5.18 1.73
N ILE A 48 -4.39 5.85 2.64
CA ILE A 48 -5.21 7.04 2.34
C ILE A 48 -4.30 8.27 2.41
N SER A 49 -4.19 9.03 1.32
CA SER A 49 -3.53 10.34 1.31
C SER A 49 -4.54 11.44 1.66
N ILE A 50 -4.23 12.22 2.70
CA ILE A 50 -4.99 13.41 3.08
C ILE A 50 -4.48 14.62 2.30
N ALA A 51 -3.17 14.71 2.09
CA ALA A 51 -2.50 15.81 1.41
C ALA A 51 -2.91 15.95 -0.06
N SER A 52 -3.16 14.86 -0.79
CA SER A 52 -3.46 14.89 -2.24
C SER A 52 -4.78 15.55 -2.62
N GLY A 53 -5.67 15.83 -1.66
CA GLY A 53 -6.92 16.54 -1.87
C GLY A 53 -7.17 17.60 -0.80
N LEU A 54 -6.10 18.17 -0.26
CA LEU A 54 -6.18 19.15 0.81
C LEU A 54 -6.59 20.51 0.24
N ASN A 55 -7.59 21.13 0.87
CA ASN A 55 -7.97 22.51 0.63
C ASN A 55 -8.19 23.20 1.99
N PRO A 56 -8.24 24.55 2.05
CA PRO A 56 -8.36 25.26 3.32
C PRO A 56 -9.55 24.84 4.17
N GLY A 57 -10.72 24.58 3.56
CA GLY A 57 -11.92 24.13 4.26
C GLY A 57 -11.75 22.74 4.89
N ARG A 58 -11.15 21.81 4.14
CA ARG A 58 -10.81 20.46 4.63
C ARG A 58 -9.78 20.51 5.76
N LEU A 59 -8.74 21.34 5.62
CA LEU A 59 -7.74 21.53 6.68
C LEU A 59 -8.37 22.06 7.96
N ALA A 60 -9.24 23.08 7.86
CA ALA A 60 -9.96 23.60 9.02
C ALA A 60 -10.84 22.52 9.70
N GLY A 61 -11.46 21.64 8.91
CA GLY A 61 -12.20 20.48 9.42
C GLY A 61 -11.30 19.49 10.17
N ILE A 62 -10.15 19.13 9.58
CA ILE A 62 -9.18 18.22 10.20
C ILE A 62 -8.69 18.77 11.55
N LEU A 63 -8.37 20.07 11.61
CA LEU A 63 -7.89 20.70 12.84
C LEU A 63 -8.96 20.77 13.94
N ARG A 64 -10.22 21.08 13.58
CA ARG A 64 -11.34 21.03 14.54
C ARG A 64 -11.56 19.62 15.09
N ASN A 65 -11.62 18.63 14.20
CA ASN A 65 -11.78 17.23 14.57
C ASN A 65 -10.66 16.77 15.52
N ALA A 66 -9.41 17.16 15.24
CA ALA A 66 -8.28 16.83 16.11
C ALA A 66 -8.42 17.46 17.51
N ALA A 67 -8.92 18.69 17.60
CA ALA A 67 -9.21 19.35 18.89
C ALA A 67 -10.32 18.63 19.67
N ASP A 68 -11.28 18.02 18.97
CA ASP A 68 -12.37 17.21 19.55
C ASP A 68 -11.96 15.75 19.81
N GLY A 69 -10.68 15.38 19.61
CA GLY A 69 -10.15 14.03 19.85
C GLY A 69 -10.25 13.06 18.66
N ILE A 70 -10.79 13.49 17.52
CA ILE A 70 -10.82 12.72 16.27
C ILE A 70 -9.53 13.00 15.48
N THR A 71 -8.46 12.31 15.84
CA THR A 71 -7.09 12.66 15.41
C THR A 71 -6.56 11.92 14.19
N ARG A 72 -7.26 10.91 13.67
CA ARG A 72 -6.76 10.04 12.59
C ARG A 72 -6.27 10.82 11.37
N ASP A 73 -7.11 11.69 10.81
CA ASP A 73 -6.77 12.43 9.59
C ASP A 73 -5.65 13.44 9.83
N PHE A 74 -5.55 13.98 11.05
CA PHE A 74 -4.47 14.86 11.44
C PHE A 74 -3.14 14.12 11.49
N PHE A 75 -3.10 12.91 12.08
CA PHE A 75 -1.87 12.13 12.13
C PHE A 75 -1.41 11.67 10.76
N ILE A 76 -2.33 11.26 9.88
CA ILE A 76 -1.99 10.94 8.49
C ILE A 76 -1.40 12.18 7.79
N LEU A 77 -2.05 13.34 7.94
CA LEU A 77 -1.54 14.59 7.36
C LEU A 77 -0.15 14.96 7.91
N ALA A 78 0.07 14.82 9.22
CA ALA A 78 1.36 15.12 9.85
C ALA A 78 2.48 14.20 9.35
N GLU A 79 2.20 12.91 9.17
CA GLU A 79 3.12 11.93 8.58
C GLU A 79 3.46 12.31 7.13
N GLU A 80 2.44 12.59 6.30
CA GLU A 80 2.68 13.02 4.92
C GLU A 80 3.48 14.33 4.84
N MET A 81 3.28 15.26 5.78
CA MET A 81 4.08 16.49 5.87
C MET A 81 5.53 16.21 6.27
N GLU A 82 5.77 15.28 7.20
CA GLU A 82 7.12 14.84 7.57
C GLU A 82 7.85 14.16 6.40
N GLU A 83 7.16 13.40 5.55
CA GLU A 83 7.77 12.71 4.40
C GLU A 83 7.99 13.63 3.19
N ARG A 84 7.09 14.59 2.96
CA ARG A 84 7.08 15.40 1.71
C ARG A 84 7.76 16.75 1.83
N ASP A 85 7.75 17.38 3.00
CA ASP A 85 8.32 18.73 3.20
C ASP A 85 9.69 18.66 3.89
N LEU A 86 10.75 18.94 3.13
CA LEU A 86 12.13 18.87 3.62
C LEU A 86 12.42 19.86 4.77
N HIS A 87 11.79 21.03 4.77
CA HIS A 87 12.00 22.01 5.84
C HIS A 87 11.32 21.54 7.13
N TYR A 88 10.07 21.10 7.02
CA TYR A 88 9.32 20.54 8.14
C TYR A 88 10.04 19.32 8.73
N ALA A 89 10.48 18.38 7.88
CA ALA A 89 11.25 17.21 8.28
C ALA A 89 12.53 17.58 9.04
N SER A 90 13.29 18.56 8.54
CA SER A 90 14.54 19.03 9.17
C SER A 90 14.30 19.62 10.57
N VAL A 91 13.29 20.49 10.71
CA VAL A 91 12.92 21.10 11.99
C VAL A 91 12.43 20.05 12.97
N LEU A 92 11.56 19.14 12.53
CA LEU A 92 10.98 18.10 13.38
C LEU A 92 12.05 17.11 13.85
N ARG A 93 12.96 16.69 12.96
CA ARG A 93 14.09 15.80 13.31
C ARG A 93 15.00 16.43 14.36
N THR A 94 15.30 17.72 14.24
CA THR A 94 16.11 18.44 15.22
C THR A 94 15.47 18.37 16.61
N ARG A 95 14.15 18.63 16.71
CA ARG A 95 13.41 18.55 17.98
C ARG A 95 13.35 17.14 18.53
N LYS A 96 13.10 16.13 17.69
CA LYS A 96 13.10 14.71 18.10
C LYS A 96 14.46 14.33 18.69
N LEU A 97 15.57 14.74 18.07
CA LEU A 97 16.91 14.49 18.58
C LEU A 97 17.20 15.24 19.88
N THR A 98 16.74 16.49 20.02
CA THR A 98 16.85 17.24 21.28
C THR A 98 16.15 16.52 22.42
N VAL A 99 14.91 16.05 22.21
CA VAL A 99 14.16 15.30 23.23
C VAL A 99 14.82 13.95 23.53
N ALA A 100 15.30 13.24 22.50
CA ALA A 100 15.99 11.96 22.67
C ALA A 100 17.33 12.10 23.44
N GLY A 101 17.93 13.29 23.44
CA GLY A 101 19.15 13.59 24.19
C GLY A 101 18.91 13.95 25.66
N ILE A 102 17.66 14.02 26.13
CA ILE A 102 17.35 14.26 27.55
C ILE A 102 17.56 12.94 28.31
N GLU A 103 18.37 13.00 29.39
CA GLU A 103 18.58 11.85 30.27
C GLU A 103 17.24 11.45 30.91
N PRO A 104 16.76 10.20 30.72
CA PRO A 104 15.51 9.75 31.31
C PRO A 104 15.67 9.57 32.82
N VAL A 105 14.79 10.20 33.60
CA VAL A 105 14.78 10.10 35.06
C VAL A 105 13.60 9.25 35.51
N VAL A 106 13.86 8.29 36.41
CA VAL A 106 12.83 7.49 37.07
C VAL A 106 12.66 7.99 38.50
N VAL A 107 11.44 8.34 38.88
CA VAL A 107 11.05 8.72 40.24
C VAL A 107 10.10 7.65 40.77
N ALA A 108 10.34 7.18 41.99
CA ALA A 108 9.46 6.21 42.63
C ALA A 108 8.06 6.81 42.82
N ALA A 109 7.01 6.00 42.63
CA ALA A 109 5.62 6.44 42.83
C ALA A 109 5.29 6.67 44.31
N SER A 110 6.00 5.95 45.21
CA SER A 110 5.97 6.09 46.66
C SER A 110 7.29 5.55 47.24
N ASP A 111 7.54 5.80 48.53
CA ASP A 111 8.57 5.09 49.32
C ASP A 111 8.33 3.56 49.32
#